data_AF-A0A3N5HIN2-F1
#
_entry.id   AF-A0A3N5HIN2-F1
#
_cell.length_a   1.000
_cell.length_b   1.000
_cell.length_c   1.000
_cell.angle_alpha   90.00
_cell.angle_beta   90.00
_cell.angle_gamma   90.00
#
_symmetry.space_group_name_H-M   'P 1'
#
loop_
_entity.id
_entity.type
_entity.pdbx_description
1 polymer ?
#
loop_
_entity_poly.entity_id
_entity_poly.type
_entity_poly.pdbx_seq_one_letter_code
_entity_poly.pdbx_strand_id
1 'polypeptide(L)'
;MLAVYLGGLYKDTFWALISSLAAGPERKYSPGDIALRLSIERCCAAGLSTYDFSAGSSRYKLSWSDDIIQLHDIIEGTTLAGAAYVAWLRGRSAAKRYIKESDTLLRAASGLRRLLRGQTPVRPISD
;
A
#
# COMPACT_ATOMS: atom_id res chain seq x y z
N MET A 1 1.69 18.51 -13.73
CA MET A 1 1.54 17.04 -13.75
C MET A 1 0.61 16.65 -12.61
N LEU A 2 -0.56 16.07 -12.89
CA LEU A 2 -1.58 15.78 -11.85
C LEU A 2 -1.40 14.40 -11.20
N ALA A 3 -0.94 13.42 -11.97
CA ALA A 3 -0.64 12.09 -11.48
C ALA A 3 0.47 11.46 -12.33
N VAL A 4 1.24 10.54 -11.74
CA VAL A 4 2.27 9.77 -12.42
C VAL A 4 2.28 8.33 -11.92
N TYR A 5 2.46 7.40 -12.85
CA TYR A 5 2.91 6.04 -12.58
C TYR A 5 4.28 5.86 -13.22
N LEU A 6 5.23 5.40 -12.42
CA LEU A 6 6.59 5.07 -12.84
C LEU A 6 6.87 3.63 -12.45
N GLY A 7 7.52 2.90 -13.36
CA GLY A 7 7.72 1.48 -13.24
C GLY A 7 8.86 0.95 -14.09
N GLY A 8 9.07 -0.36 -13.98
CA GLY A 8 10.05 -1.11 -14.78
C GLY A 8 9.36 -2.11 -15.70
N LEU A 9 10.01 -2.42 -16.82
CA LEU A 9 9.62 -3.50 -17.72
C LEU A 9 10.57 -4.67 -17.53
N TYR A 10 10.03 -5.86 -17.32
CA TYR A 10 10.79 -7.09 -17.34
C TYR A 10 9.94 -8.20 -17.93
N LYS A 11 10.46 -8.85 -18.98
CA LYS A 11 9.69 -9.76 -19.84
C LYS A 11 8.42 -9.07 -20.36
N ASP A 12 7.27 -9.73 -20.26
CA ASP A 12 5.94 -9.28 -20.66
C ASP A 12 5.17 -8.62 -19.50
N THR A 13 5.88 -8.19 -18.44
CA THR A 13 5.30 -7.60 -17.24
C THR A 13 5.76 -6.15 -17.04
N PHE A 14 4.81 -5.25 -16.81
CA PHE A 14 5.08 -3.92 -16.28
C PHE A 14 4.90 -3.89 -14.76
N TRP A 15 5.90 -3.39 -14.05
CA TRP A 15 5.92 -3.27 -12.60
C TRP A 15 5.69 -1.82 -12.19
N ALA A 16 4.48 -1.50 -11.72
CA ALA A 16 4.09 -0.16 -11.30
C ALA A 16 4.63 0.15 -9.89
N LEU A 17 5.90 0.55 -9.82
CA LEU A 17 6.64 0.71 -8.56
C LEU A 17 6.28 1.99 -7.79
N ILE A 18 6.04 3.09 -8.51
CA ILE A 18 5.85 4.40 -7.90
C ILE A 18 4.59 5.04 -8.50
N SER A 19 3.65 5.40 -7.64
CA SER A 19 2.50 6.23 -7.98
C SER A 19 2.56 7.53 -7.18
N SER A 20 2.44 8.68 -7.84
CA SER A 20 2.35 9.97 -7.18
C SER A 20 1.20 10.81 -7.72
N LEU A 21 0.58 11.57 -6.83
CA LEU A 21 -0.60 12.38 -7.10
C LEU A 21 -0.40 13.78 -6.55
N ALA A 22 -0.63 14.79 -7.39
CA ALA A 22 -0.55 16.18 -6.99
C ALA A 22 -1.59 16.47 -5.90
N ALA A 23 -1.18 17.27 -4.91
CA ALA A 23 -2.13 17.87 -3.98
C ALA A 23 -2.86 19.01 -4.69
N GLY A 24 -4.19 19.07 -4.55
CA GLY A 24 -4.99 20.12 -5.16
C GLY A 24 -6.50 19.80 -5.20
N PRO A 25 -7.33 20.79 -5.56
CA PRO A 25 -8.78 20.61 -5.74
C PRO A 25 -9.14 19.62 -6.86
N GLU A 26 -8.23 19.35 -7.79
CA GLU A 26 -8.39 18.46 -8.95
C GLU A 26 -8.50 16.99 -8.54
N ARG A 27 -8.16 16.66 -7.28
CA ARG A 27 -8.31 15.29 -6.74
C ARG A 27 -9.74 14.77 -6.83
N LYS A 28 -10.75 15.67 -6.84
CA LYS A 28 -12.16 15.30 -7.04
C LYS A 28 -12.44 14.64 -8.40
N TYR A 29 -11.56 14.83 -9.38
CA TYR A 29 -11.67 14.24 -10.71
C TYR A 29 -10.89 12.91 -10.84
N SER A 30 -10.40 12.35 -9.74
CA SER A 30 -9.64 11.09 -9.71
C SER A 30 -8.49 11.00 -10.73
N PRO A 31 -7.59 12.00 -10.84
CA PRO A 31 -6.49 11.98 -11.80
C PRO A 31 -5.56 10.75 -11.66
N GLY A 32 -5.48 10.15 -10.47
CA GLY A 32 -4.76 8.90 -10.25
C GLY A 32 -5.40 7.68 -10.92
N ASP A 33 -6.74 7.62 -11.01
CA ASP A 33 -7.45 6.54 -11.72
C ASP A 33 -7.28 6.72 -13.23
N ILE A 34 -7.37 7.96 -13.73
CA ILE A 34 -7.11 8.27 -15.13
C ILE A 34 -5.69 7.86 -15.54
N ALA A 35 -4.68 8.25 -14.74
CA ALA A 35 -3.30 7.88 -15.01
C ALA A 35 -3.06 6.36 -14.96
N LEU A 36 -3.74 5.64 -14.07
CA LEU A 36 -3.71 4.19 -14.02
C LEU A 36 -4.24 3.58 -15.31
N ARG A 37 -5.46 3.95 -15.73
CA ARG A 37 -6.10 3.43 -16.95
C ARG A 37 -5.25 3.67 -18.18
N LEU A 38 -4.72 4.89 -18.34
CA LEU A 38 -3.83 5.24 -19.45
C LEU A 38 -2.54 4.42 -19.42
N SER A 39 -2.01 4.10 -18.23
CA SER A 39 -0.82 3.25 -18.12
C SER A 39 -1.10 1.80 -18.52
N ILE A 40 -2.26 1.25 -18.14
CA ILE A 40 -2.69 -0.10 -18.53
C ILE A 40 -2.92 -0.14 -20.04
N GLU A 41 -3.64 0.82 -20.61
CA GLU A 41 -3.88 0.94 -22.05
C GLU A 41 -2.56 0.92 -22.84
N ARG A 42 -1.55 1.68 -22.38
CA ARG A 42 -0.21 1.68 -22.98
C ARG A 42 0.49 0.33 -22.86
N CYS A 43 0.33 -0.37 -21.74
CA CYS A 43 0.89 -1.72 -21.57
C CYS A 43 0.24 -2.72 -22.53
N CYS A 44 -1.08 -2.65 -22.70
CA CYS A 44 -1.81 -3.47 -23.67
C CYS A 44 -1.37 -3.17 -25.11
N ALA A 45 -1.26 -1.88 -25.47
CA ALA A 45 -0.76 -1.46 -26.79
C ALA A 45 0.68 -1.91 -27.06
N ALA A 46 1.50 -2.05 -26.01
CA ALA A 46 2.85 -2.58 -26.07
C ALA A 46 2.92 -4.12 -26.06
N GLY A 47 1.79 -4.82 -26.01
CA GLY A 47 1.73 -6.29 -26.02
C GLY A 47 2.16 -6.95 -24.71
N LEU A 48 2.12 -6.23 -23.58
CA LEU A 48 2.40 -6.80 -22.27
C LEU A 48 1.22 -7.64 -21.78
N SER A 49 1.52 -8.75 -21.11
CA SER A 49 0.53 -9.69 -20.59
C SER A 49 0.12 -9.37 -19.15
N THR A 50 1.02 -8.73 -18.39
CA THR A 50 0.86 -8.58 -16.94
C THR A 50 1.13 -7.14 -16.51
N TYR A 51 0.25 -6.61 -15.65
CA TYR A 51 0.43 -5.32 -14.98
C TYR A 51 0.48 -5.55 -13.46
N ASP A 52 1.67 -5.42 -12.87
CA ASP A 52 1.89 -5.65 -11.45
C ASP A 52 1.81 -4.32 -10.68
N PHE A 53 0.91 -4.25 -9.70
CA PHE A 53 0.68 -3.06 -8.89
C PHE A 53 1.73 -2.83 -7.78
N SER A 54 2.75 -3.68 -7.69
CA SER A 54 3.72 -3.76 -6.60
C SER A 54 3.07 -3.96 -5.23
N ALA A 55 3.89 -3.93 -4.18
CA ALA A 55 3.45 -4.18 -2.82
C ALA A 55 2.36 -3.19 -2.36
N GLY A 56 1.44 -3.68 -1.55
CA GLY A 56 0.39 -2.90 -0.90
C GLY A 56 -1.02 -3.37 -1.24
N SER A 57 -1.91 -3.30 -0.26
CA SER A 57 -3.26 -3.86 -0.32
C SER A 57 -4.34 -2.76 -0.34
N SER A 58 -4.14 -1.68 -1.09
CA SER A 58 -5.18 -0.66 -1.21
C SER A 58 -6.38 -1.22 -1.98
N ARG A 59 -7.59 -0.81 -1.59
CA ARG A 59 -8.83 -1.26 -2.25
C ARG A 59 -8.82 -1.06 -3.76
N TYR A 60 -8.23 0.05 -4.24
CA TYR A 60 -8.16 0.31 -5.68
C TYR A 60 -7.23 -0.68 -6.42
N LYS A 61 -6.12 -1.11 -5.82
CA LYS A 61 -5.22 -2.09 -6.47
C LYS A 61 -5.95 -3.42 -6.61
N LEU A 62 -6.60 -3.84 -5.53
CA LEU A 62 -7.36 -5.09 -5.49
C LEU A 62 -8.54 -5.11 -6.48
N SER A 63 -9.21 -3.98 -6.72
CA SER A 63 -10.31 -3.94 -7.71
C SER A 63 -9.85 -4.04 -9.16
N TRP A 64 -8.56 -3.82 -9.42
CA TRP A 64 -7.95 -3.89 -10.75
C TRP A 64 -7.06 -5.13 -10.94
N SER A 65 -6.85 -5.94 -9.91
CA SER A 65 -5.97 -7.12 -9.97
C SER A 65 -6.80 -8.39 -10.05
N ASP A 66 -6.49 -9.25 -11.02
CA ASP A 66 -7.10 -10.58 -11.13
C ASP A 66 -6.52 -11.56 -10.10
N ASP A 67 -5.23 -11.42 -9.81
CA ASP A 67 -4.47 -12.29 -8.92
C ASP A 67 -3.76 -11.50 -7.81
N ILE A 68 -3.41 -12.20 -6.73
CA ILE A 68 -2.64 -11.66 -5.60
C ILE A 68 -1.40 -12.53 -5.37
N ILE A 69 -0.22 -11.94 -5.53
CA ILE A 69 1.04 -12.59 -5.17
C ILE A 69 1.31 -12.36 -3.68
N GLN A 70 1.26 -13.43 -2.89
CA GLN A 70 1.56 -13.36 -1.47
C GLN A 70 3.06 -13.17 -1.25
N LEU A 71 3.43 -12.03 -0.65
CA LEU A 71 4.81 -11.77 -0.22
C LEU A 71 5.05 -12.38 1.16
N HIS A 72 6.16 -13.09 1.32
CA HIS A 72 6.58 -13.74 2.56
C HIS A 72 7.93 -13.20 3.02
N ASP A 73 8.04 -12.83 4.29
CA ASP A 73 9.29 -12.41 4.91
C ASP A 73 9.92 -13.60 5.66
N ILE A 74 11.19 -13.90 5.37
CA ILE A 74 11.98 -14.90 6.11
C ILE A 74 13.05 -14.15 6.91
N ILE A 75 13.02 -14.33 8.23
CA ILE A 75 13.98 -13.74 9.16
C ILE A 75 14.49 -14.86 10.07
N GLU A 76 15.81 -15.01 10.13
CA GLU A 76 16.53 -16.02 10.91
C GLU A 76 17.53 -15.36 11.85
N GLY A 77 17.59 -15.85 13.09
CA GLY A 77 18.55 -15.40 14.08
C GLY A 77 19.69 -16.39 14.20
N THR A 78 20.91 -15.99 13.82
CA THR A 78 22.11 -16.85 13.88
C THR A 78 22.75 -16.94 15.26
N THR A 79 22.20 -16.22 16.25
CA THR A 79 22.63 -16.23 17.65
C THR A 79 21.42 -16.32 18.58
N LEU A 80 21.61 -16.63 19.86
CA LEU A 80 20.52 -16.63 20.85
C LEU A 80 19.82 -15.26 20.96
N ALA A 81 20.59 -14.17 20.93
CA ALA A 81 20.04 -12.82 20.90
C ALA A 81 19.25 -12.56 19.61
N GLY A 82 19.76 -13.06 18.47
CA GLY A 82 19.05 -13.02 17.19
C GLY A 82 17.74 -13.80 17.22
N ALA A 83 17.73 -15.00 17.80
CA ALA A 83 16.51 -15.81 17.94
C ALA A 83 15.45 -15.10 18.82
N ALA A 84 15.88 -14.50 19.93
CA ALA A 84 15.00 -13.68 20.77
C ALA A 84 14.44 -12.47 20.01
N TYR A 85 15.27 -11.80 19.22
CA TYR A 85 14.84 -10.67 18.39
C TYR A 85 13.84 -11.07 17.29
N VAL A 86 14.07 -12.21 16.62
CA VAL A 86 13.16 -12.76 15.62
C VAL A 86 11.81 -13.12 16.26
N ALA A 87 11.81 -13.74 17.44
CA ALA A 87 10.59 -14.04 18.18
C ALA A 87 9.79 -12.75 18.49
N TRP A 88 10.48 -11.70 18.95
CA TRP A 88 9.88 -10.39 19.19
C TRP A 88 9.29 -9.78 17.91
N LEU A 89 10.03 -9.80 16.79
CA LEU A 89 9.55 -9.29 15.50
C LEU A 89 8.29 -10.03 15.03
N ARG A 90 8.28 -11.36 15.12
CA ARG A 90 7.12 -12.19 14.74
C ARG A 90 5.90 -11.86 15.61
N GLY A 91 6.08 -11.75 16.93
CA GLY A 91 5.02 -11.35 17.86
C GLY A 91 4.48 -9.96 17.55
N ARG A 92 5.36 -8.99 17.28
CA ARG A 92 4.97 -7.62 16.92
C ARG A 92 4.18 -7.56 15.61
N SER A 93 4.60 -8.31 14.60
CA SER A 93 3.91 -8.40 13.31
C SER A 93 2.54 -9.08 13.43
N ALA A 94 2.45 -10.17 14.20
CA ALA A 94 1.18 -10.85 14.48
C ALA A 94 0.20 -9.93 15.23
N ALA A 95 0.67 -9.23 16.27
CA ALA A 95 -0.15 -8.26 16.99
C ALA A 95 -0.62 -7.12 16.08
N LYS A 96 0.27 -6.59 15.22
CA LYS A 96 -0.10 -5.55 14.23
C LYS A 96 -1.16 -6.05 13.25
N ARG A 97 -1.06 -7.30 12.78
CA ARG A 97 -2.04 -7.93 11.90
C ARG A 97 -3.39 -8.09 12.61
N TYR A 98 -3.40 -8.65 13.81
CA TYR A 98 -4.61 -8.82 14.62
C TYR A 98 -5.34 -7.50 14.88
N ILE A 99 -4.59 -6.44 15.22
CA ILE A 99 -5.17 -5.09 15.36
C ILE A 99 -5.80 -4.66 14.04
N LYS A 100 -5.10 -4.79 12.90
CA LYS A 100 -5.59 -4.36 11.58
C LYS A 100 -6.80 -5.14 11.07
N GLU A 101 -6.96 -6.40 11.48
CA GLU A 101 -8.10 -7.24 11.11
C GLU A 101 -9.36 -6.93 11.95
N SER A 102 -9.19 -6.27 13.11
CA SER A 102 -10.29 -5.93 14.01
C SER A 102 -10.59 -4.43 13.98
N ASP A 103 -11.77 -4.06 13.48
CA ASP A 103 -12.24 -2.68 13.41
C ASP A 103 -12.31 -2.00 14.80
N THR A 104 -12.66 -2.75 15.85
CA THR A 104 -12.74 -2.23 17.22
C THR A 104 -11.35 -1.93 17.79
N LEU A 105 -10.38 -2.82 17.57
CA LEU A 105 -8.99 -2.62 18.00
C LEU A 105 -8.30 -1.52 17.20
N LEU A 106 -8.58 -1.39 15.90
CA LEU A 106 -8.09 -0.28 15.08
C LEU A 106 -8.56 1.08 15.64
N ARG A 107 -9.83 1.19 16.03
CA ARG A 107 -10.38 2.42 16.62
C ARG A 107 -9.71 2.74 17.96
N ALA A 108 -9.59 1.74 18.84
CA ALA A 108 -8.93 1.90 20.14
C ALA A 108 -7.45 2.28 19.98
N ALA A 109 -6.71 1.58 19.12
CA ALA A 109 -5.30 1.86 18.84
C ALA A 109 -5.09 3.24 18.19
N SER A 110 -6.01 3.67 17.32
CA SER A 110 -5.97 5.01 16.71
C SER A 110 -6.26 6.10 17.74
N GLY A 111 -7.21 5.88 18.65
CA GLY A 111 -7.50 6.79 19.77
C GLY A 111 -6.31 6.92 20.72
N LEU A 112 -5.68 5.80 21.11
CA LEU A 112 -4.50 5.80 21.95
C LEU A 112 -3.30 6.48 21.26
N ARG A 113 -3.07 6.20 19.97
CA ARG A 113 -2.05 6.92 19.18
C ARG A 113 -2.30 8.42 19.12
N ARG A 114 -3.56 8.84 19.00
CA ARG A 114 -3.93 10.25 18.96
C ARG A 114 -3.63 10.95 20.29
N LEU A 115 -3.92 10.28 21.41
CA LEU A 115 -3.58 10.76 22.76
C LEU A 115 -2.07 10.83 22.98
N LEU A 116 -1.33 9.78 22.62
CA LEU A 116 0.13 9.72 22.77
C LEU A 116 0.87 10.72 21.86
N ARG A 117 0.30 11.09 20.72
CA ARG A 117 0.90 12.05 19.76
C ARG A 117 0.43 13.49 19.97
N GLY A 118 -0.48 13.76 20.92
CA GLY A 118 -1.03 15.09 21.15
C GLY A 118 -1.71 15.71 19.92
N GLN A 119 -2.19 14.90 18.98
CA GLN A 119 -2.77 15.42 17.73
C GLN A 119 -4.22 15.85 17.95
N THR A 120 -4.42 17.17 18.00
CA THR A 120 -5.71 17.86 17.95
C THR A 120 -6.46 17.45 16.66
N PRO A 121 -7.81 17.39 16.65
CA PRO A 121 -8.54 16.92 15.47
C PRO A 121 -8.23 17.81 14.26
N VAL A 122 -7.86 17.21 13.13
CA VAL A 122 -7.91 17.92 11.84
C VAL A 122 -9.39 18.19 11.58
N ARG A 123 -9.77 19.47 11.63
CA ARG A 123 -11.14 19.93 11.34
C ARG A 123 -11.55 19.38 9.97
N PRO A 124 -12.71 18.71 9.82
CA PRO A 124 -13.15 18.27 8.51
C PRO A 124 -13.22 19.49 7.58
N ILE A 125 -12.65 19.34 6.39
CA ILE A 125 -12.78 20.34 5.32
C ILE A 125 -14.27 20.36 4.97
N SER A 126 -14.96 21.43 5.34
CA SER A 126 -16.32 21.72 4.89
C SER A 126 -16.32 21.95 3.38
N ASP A 127 -17.39 21.48 2.74
CA ASP A 127 -17.67 21.51 1.30
C ASP A 127 -17.36 22.85 0.60
#